data_AF-A0A1I8Q5S6-F1
#
_entry.id   AF-A0A1I8Q5S6-F1
#
_cell.length_a   1.000
_cell.length_b   1.000
_cell.length_c   1.000
_cell.angle_alpha   90.00
_cell.angle_beta   90.00
_cell.angle_gamma   90.00
#
_symmetry.space_group_name_H-M   'P 1'
#
loop_
_entity.id
_entity.type
_entity.pdbx_description
1 polymer ?
#
loop_
_entity_poly.entity_id
_entity_poly.type
_entity_poly.pdbx_seq_one_letter_code
_entity_poly.pdbx_strand_id
1 'polypeptide(L)'
;MKFIILFAALFAVALAAPRPDVEIVRSDSDVGPESFKFDWETSDGTSHKANGDLKDAGSDHEAIVVHGSYSWTDEKTGEHFTVEYVADDNGFQPKGAHIPIA
;
A
#
# COMPACT_ATOMS: atom_id res chain seq x y z
N MET A 1 30.25 -16.76 33.19
CA MET A 1 28.88 -16.32 33.56
C MET A 1 28.65 -14.82 33.33
N LYS A 2 29.46 -13.91 33.93
CA LYS A 2 29.39 -12.44 33.69
C LYS A 2 29.43 -12.03 32.21
N PHE A 3 30.35 -12.60 31.43
CA PHE A 3 30.51 -12.27 30.01
C PHE A 3 29.34 -12.74 29.14
N ILE A 4 28.70 -13.87 29.49
CA ILE A 4 27.53 -14.39 28.77
C ILE A 4 26.32 -13.48 29.01
N ILE A 5 26.12 -13.04 30.25
CA ILE A 5 25.05 -12.08 30.59
C ILE A 5 25.26 -10.75 29.86
N LEU A 6 26.51 -10.26 29.82
CA LEU A 6 26.84 -9.02 29.11
C LEU A 6 26.57 -9.12 27.60
N PHE A 7 26.96 -10.25 26.99
CA PHE A 7 26.72 -10.52 25.58
C PHE A 7 25.23 -10.67 25.26
N ALA A 8 24.48 -11.41 26.09
CA ALA A 8 23.03 -11.56 25.95
C ALA A 8 22.28 -10.22 26.12
N ALA A 9 22.71 -9.37 27.05
CA ALA A 9 22.15 -8.04 27.23
C ALA A 9 22.42 -7.13 26.01
N LEU A 10 23.64 -7.14 25.46
CA LEU A 10 23.97 -6.43 24.22
C LEU A 10 23.13 -6.90 23.04
N PHE A 11 22.91 -8.22 22.93
CA PHE A 11 22.09 -8.80 21.87
C PHE A 11 20.61 -8.42 22.01
N ALA A 12 20.07 -8.44 23.23
CA ALA A 12 18.71 -8.02 23.51
C ALA A 12 18.48 -6.53 23.19
N VAL A 13 19.45 -5.66 23.51
CA VAL A 13 19.38 -4.22 23.18
C VAL A 13 19.45 -4.00 21.66
N ALA A 14 20.28 -4.75 20.95
CA ALA A 14 20.36 -4.65 19.49
C ALA A 14 19.04 -5.06 18.80
N LEU A 15 18.36 -6.10 19.30
CA LEU A 15 17.05 -6.54 18.78
C LEU A 15 15.90 -5.59 19.17
N ALA A 16 16.04 -4.86 20.27
CA ALA A 16 15.04 -3.90 20.75
C ALA A 16 15.27 -2.48 20.21
N ALA A 17 16.21 -2.30 19.27
CA ALA A 17 16.43 -1.00 18.62
C ALA A 17 15.12 -0.54 17.93
N PRO A 18 14.72 0.73 18.08
CA PRO A 18 13.56 1.26 17.38
C PRO A 18 13.70 1.04 15.88
N ARG A 19 12.62 0.63 15.22
CA ARG A 19 12.60 0.64 13.76
C ARG A 19 12.72 2.09 13.29
N PRO A 20 13.47 2.36 12.20
CA PRO A 20 13.51 3.69 11.62
C PRO A 20 12.10 4.13 11.20
N ASP A 21 11.86 5.43 11.24
CA ASP A 21 10.60 6.01 10.79
C ASP A 21 10.36 5.69 9.30
N VAL A 22 9.11 5.44 8.95
CA VAL A 22 8.71 5.20 7.55
C VAL A 22 8.51 6.56 6.87
N GLU A 23 9.23 6.77 5.77
CA GLU A 23 9.26 8.02 5.02
C GLU A 23 8.68 7.81 3.62
N ILE A 24 8.09 8.84 3.03
CA ILE A 24 7.66 8.80 1.62
C ILE A 24 8.91 9.01 0.74
N VAL A 25 9.22 8.03 -0.10
CA VAL A 25 10.38 8.06 -1.01
C VAL A 25 9.99 8.46 -2.44
N ARG A 26 8.73 8.25 -2.82
CA ARG A 26 8.15 8.71 -4.08
C ARG A 26 6.73 9.21 -3.86
N SER A 27 6.38 10.32 -4.51
CA SER A 27 5.02 10.83 -4.54
C SER A 27 4.81 11.61 -5.84
N ASP A 28 3.89 11.14 -6.65
CA ASP A 28 3.42 11.75 -7.89
C ASP A 28 1.90 11.89 -7.81
N SER A 29 1.38 13.04 -8.25
CA SER A 29 -0.04 13.34 -8.21
C SER A 29 -0.39 14.31 -9.33
N ASP A 30 -1.35 13.91 -10.14
CA ASP A 30 -1.91 14.67 -11.25
C ASP A 30 -3.43 14.65 -11.14
N VAL A 31 -4.04 15.83 -11.15
CA VAL A 31 -5.49 16.00 -10.98
C VAL A 31 -5.99 16.87 -12.12
N GLY A 32 -6.77 16.25 -13.00
CA GLY A 32 -7.53 16.91 -14.05
C GLY A 32 -9.00 17.14 -13.64
N PRO A 33 -9.78 17.83 -14.48
CA PRO A 33 -11.20 18.08 -14.22
C PRO A 33 -12.06 16.81 -14.14
N GLU A 34 -11.72 15.79 -14.94
CA GLU A 34 -12.48 14.55 -15.08
C GLU A 34 -11.65 13.29 -14.78
N SER A 35 -10.40 13.48 -14.33
CA SER A 35 -9.48 12.37 -14.09
C SER A 35 -8.53 12.70 -12.96
N PHE A 36 -8.06 11.68 -12.27
CA PHE A 36 -6.91 11.81 -11.38
C PHE A 36 -5.95 10.66 -11.59
N LYS A 37 -4.69 10.87 -11.24
CA LYS A 37 -3.69 9.84 -11.12
C LYS A 37 -2.79 10.16 -9.95
N PHE A 38 -2.49 9.17 -9.13
CA PHE A 38 -1.45 9.29 -8.12
C PHE A 38 -0.62 8.01 -8.03
N ASP A 39 0.58 8.18 -7.51
CA ASP A 39 1.50 7.09 -7.22
C ASP A 39 2.39 7.52 -6.05
N TRP A 40 2.42 6.72 -4.98
CA TRP A 40 3.33 6.94 -3.88
C TRP A 40 3.97 5.64 -3.39
N GLU A 41 5.16 5.79 -2.80
CA GLU A 41 5.96 4.71 -2.24
C GLU A 41 6.64 5.19 -0.97
N THR A 42 6.70 4.31 0.04
CA THR A 42 7.36 4.55 1.32
C THR A 42 8.65 3.73 1.47
N SER A 43 9.51 4.12 2.40
CA SER A 43 10.84 3.53 2.61
C SER A 43 10.81 2.07 3.07
N ASP A 44 9.66 1.57 3.54
CA ASP A 44 9.41 0.17 3.89
C ASP A 44 8.90 -0.68 2.71
N GLY A 45 8.78 -0.09 1.51
CA GLY A 45 8.30 -0.74 0.30
C GLY A 45 6.77 -0.80 0.18
N THR A 46 6.02 -0.15 1.07
CA THR A 46 4.58 0.04 0.88
C THR A 46 4.35 1.01 -0.29
N SER A 47 3.42 0.69 -1.18
CA SER A 47 3.12 1.54 -2.33
C SER A 47 1.63 1.54 -2.66
N HIS A 48 1.17 2.62 -3.29
CA HIS A 48 -0.18 2.70 -3.85
C HIS A 48 -0.18 3.60 -5.07
N LYS A 49 -0.76 3.08 -6.15
CA LYS A 49 -1.06 3.83 -7.35
C LYS A 49 -2.54 3.68 -7.69
N ALA A 50 -3.14 4.75 -8.18
CA ALA A 50 -4.47 4.68 -8.76
C ALA A 50 -4.65 5.74 -9.85
N ASN A 51 -5.50 5.42 -10.82
CA ASN A 51 -6.05 6.37 -11.77
C ASN A 51 -7.57 6.27 -11.74
N GLY A 52 -8.23 7.42 -11.72
CA GLY A 52 -9.67 7.53 -11.83
C GLY A 52 -10.05 8.34 -13.05
N ASP A 53 -11.10 7.90 -13.75
CA ASP A 53 -11.65 8.56 -14.92
C ASP A 53 -13.17 8.69 -14.76
N LEU A 54 -13.71 9.90 -14.94
CA LEU A 54 -15.14 10.14 -15.01
C LEU A 54 -15.72 9.49 -16.27
N LYS A 55 -16.79 8.74 -16.10
CA LYS A 55 -17.55 8.09 -17.17
C LYS A 55 -18.93 8.68 -17.25
N ASP A 56 -19.47 8.70 -18.47
CA ASP A 56 -20.83 9.11 -18.79
C ASP A 56 -21.23 10.49 -18.22
N ALA A 57 -20.28 11.44 -18.28
CA ALA A 57 -20.45 12.80 -17.79
C ALA A 57 -21.69 13.48 -18.37
N GLY A 58 -22.50 14.10 -17.51
CA GLY A 58 -23.75 14.74 -17.86
C GLY A 58 -24.94 13.79 -18.08
N SER A 59 -24.84 12.52 -17.66
CA SER A 59 -25.94 11.55 -17.70
C SER A 59 -26.36 11.08 -16.31
N ASP A 60 -27.48 10.36 -16.22
CA ASP A 60 -27.94 9.71 -14.98
C ASP A 60 -27.01 8.56 -14.52
N HIS A 61 -26.04 8.17 -15.35
CA HIS A 61 -25.01 7.15 -15.10
C HIS A 61 -23.61 7.75 -14.91
N GLU A 62 -23.52 9.06 -14.65
CA GLU A 62 -22.24 9.71 -14.38
C GLU A 62 -21.58 9.08 -13.14
N ALA A 63 -20.40 8.50 -13.34
CA ALA A 63 -19.68 7.77 -12.30
C ALA A 63 -18.17 7.84 -12.52
N ILE A 64 -17.40 7.80 -11.43
CA ILE A 64 -15.95 7.67 -11.52
C ILE A 64 -15.56 6.19 -11.50
N VAL A 65 -14.74 5.78 -12.47
CA VAL A 65 -14.15 4.44 -12.50
C VAL A 65 -12.70 4.56 -12.07
N VAL A 66 -12.33 3.88 -10.99
CA VAL A 66 -10.98 3.90 -10.43
C VAL A 66 -10.33 2.54 -10.61
N HIS A 67 -9.17 2.54 -11.25
CA HIS A 67 -8.26 1.41 -11.29
C HIS A 67 -7.08 1.70 -10.36
N GLY A 68 -6.75 0.76 -9.49
CA GLY A 68 -5.61 0.96 -8.60
C GLY A 68 -4.98 -0.32 -8.12
N SER A 69 -3.83 -0.16 -7.48
CA SER A 69 -3.12 -1.23 -6.82
C SER A 69 -2.34 -0.69 -5.63
N TYR A 70 -2.40 -1.42 -4.52
CA TYR A 70 -1.56 -1.16 -3.36
C TYR A 70 -0.81 -2.44 -2.96
N SER A 71 0.40 -2.26 -2.46
CA SER A 71 1.28 -3.35 -2.02
C SER A 71 1.93 -3.02 -0.70
N TRP A 72 2.17 -4.04 0.11
CA TRP A 72 2.91 -3.93 1.37
C TRP A 72 3.64 -5.23 1.67
N THR A 73 4.59 -5.17 2.59
CA THR A 73 5.28 -6.35 3.11
C THR A 73 4.82 -6.60 4.55
N ASP A 74 4.41 -7.81 4.87
CA ASP A 74 4.05 -8.14 6.25
C ASP A 74 5.30 -8.13 7.14
N GLU A 75 5.26 -7.34 8.20
CA GLU A 75 6.41 -7.12 9.08
C GLU A 75 6.83 -8.37 9.88
N LYS A 76 5.97 -9.38 10.00
CA LYS A 76 6.21 -10.59 10.80
C LYS A 76 6.66 -11.74 9.91
N THR A 77 6.04 -11.93 8.75
CA THR A 77 6.31 -13.04 7.83
C THR A 77 7.28 -12.66 6.73
N GLY A 78 7.43 -11.37 6.41
CA GLY A 78 8.16 -10.89 5.24
C GLY A 78 7.45 -11.18 3.91
N GLU A 79 6.19 -11.64 3.95
CA GLU A 79 5.41 -11.93 2.76
C GLU A 79 4.95 -10.64 2.08
N HIS A 80 5.09 -10.60 0.75
CA HIS A 80 4.63 -9.48 -0.06
C HIS A 80 3.17 -9.66 -0.44
N PHE A 81 2.36 -8.67 -0.10
CA PHE A 81 0.95 -8.61 -0.46
C PHE A 81 0.72 -7.55 -1.53
N THR A 82 -0.15 -7.87 -2.47
CA THR A 82 -0.60 -6.93 -3.50
C THR A 82 -2.09 -7.11 -3.70
N VAL A 83 -2.79 -5.98 -3.76
CA VAL A 83 -4.19 -5.90 -4.12
C VAL A 83 -4.30 -5.03 -5.35
N GLU A 84 -4.92 -5.56 -6.39
CA GLU A 84 -5.39 -4.81 -7.55
C GLU A 84 -6.89 -4.64 -7.42
N TYR A 85 -7.44 -3.50 -7.84
CA TYR A 85 -8.88 -3.27 -7.73
C TYR A 85 -9.42 -2.44 -8.88
N VAL A 86 -10.73 -2.65 -9.11
CA VAL A 86 -11.59 -1.72 -9.85
C VAL A 86 -12.65 -1.24 -8.87
N ALA A 87 -12.89 0.06 -8.83
CA ALA A 87 -14.02 0.66 -8.12
C ALA A 87 -14.86 1.43 -9.14
N ASP A 88 -16.09 1.00 -9.34
CA ASP A 88 -17.08 1.58 -10.25
C ASP A 88 -18.48 1.49 -9.62
N ASP A 89 -19.54 1.67 -10.41
CA ASP A 89 -20.94 1.59 -9.96
C ASP A 89 -21.33 0.24 -9.34
N ASN A 90 -20.58 -0.82 -9.63
CA ASN A 90 -20.76 -2.14 -9.02
C ASN A 90 -19.99 -2.28 -7.69
N GLY A 91 -19.37 -1.20 -7.22
CA GLY A 91 -18.60 -1.14 -5.99
C GLY A 91 -17.14 -1.55 -6.16
N PHE A 92 -16.48 -1.80 -5.03
CA PHE A 92 -15.06 -2.14 -4.96
C PHE A 92 -14.83 -3.64 -5.21
N GLN A 93 -14.02 -3.96 -6.22
CA GLN A 93 -13.80 -5.31 -6.72
C GLN A 93 -12.30 -5.65 -6.62
N PRO A 94 -11.81 -6.12 -5.46
CA PRO A 94 -10.40 -6.40 -5.25
C PRO A 94 -10.00 -7.77 -5.77
N LYS A 95 -8.74 -7.88 -6.18
CA LYS A 95 -8.08 -9.11 -6.61
C LYS A 95 -6.70 -9.17 -5.96
N GLY A 96 -6.36 -10.33 -5.41
CA GLY A 96 -5.06 -10.57 -4.79
C GLY A 96 -4.95 -12.03 -4.40
N ALA A 97 -3.73 -12.57 -4.36
CA ALA A 97 -3.49 -13.99 -4.06
C ALA A 97 -4.05 -14.44 -2.69
N HIS A 98 -4.20 -13.50 -1.76
CA HIS A 98 -4.67 -13.69 -0.39
C HIS A 98 -6.17 -13.40 -0.20
N ILE A 99 -6.86 -12.98 -1.26
CA ILE A 99 -8.29 -12.65 -1.21
C ILE A 99 -9.08 -13.89 -1.63
N PRO A 100 -9.99 -14.41 -0.78
CA PRO A 100 -10.83 -15.53 -1.14
C PRO A 100 -11.67 -15.23 -2.38
N ILE A 101 -11.67 -16.17 -3.32
CA ILE A 101 -12.55 -16.14 -4.49
C ILE A 101 -13.84 -16.86 -4.10
N ALA A 102 -14.99 -16.21 -4.30
CA ALA A 102 -16.30 -16.81 -4.07
C ALA A 102 -16.72 -17.73 -5.24
#